data_AF-A0A8R1HLU5-F1
#
_entry.id   AF-A0A8R1HLU5-F1
#
_cell.length_a   1.000
_cell.length_b   1.000
_cell.length_c   1.000
_cell.angle_alpha   90.00
_cell.angle_beta   90.00
_cell.angle_gamma   90.00
#
_symmetry.space_group_name_H-M   'P 1'
#
loop_
_entity.id
_entity.type
_entity.pdbx_description
1 polymer ?
#
loop_
_entity_poly.entity_id
_entity_poly.type
_entity_poly.pdbx_seq_one_letter_code
_entity_poly.pdbx_strand_id
1 'polypeptide(L)'
;MKKTPGLFPTSIGWNHPIKEIDDIDMLPHMFQHKWFASLSIGALNLVSRYGNPNTRDDIFVANTENGGKKWCRFVAVVVSGNDLSVRVETIKELPSDSRYTSLERCARTLDGTDFYFAIEVVTHLRTYNGMTEGVLSGERDVVDVGCLVGMAAYAIIESRLVILQASGCPVHN
;
A
#
# COMPACT_ATOMS: atom_id res chain seq x y z
N MET A 1 7.71 -7.97 -33.21
CA MET A 1 7.41 -8.72 -31.97
C MET A 1 5.94 -9.03 -31.92
N LYS A 2 5.56 -10.31 -31.79
CA LYS A 2 4.16 -10.75 -31.66
C LYS A 2 3.73 -10.47 -30.21
N LYS A 3 2.81 -9.53 -29.98
CA LYS A 3 2.28 -9.23 -28.64
C LYS A 3 1.49 -10.44 -28.14
N THR A 4 1.77 -10.88 -26.91
CA THR A 4 1.05 -11.98 -26.26
C THR A 4 -0.45 -11.64 -26.20
N PRO A 5 -1.34 -12.49 -26.73
CA PRO A 5 -2.78 -12.25 -26.67
C PRO A 5 -3.26 -12.17 -25.22
N GLY A 6 -4.02 -11.13 -24.87
CA GLY A 6 -4.60 -10.94 -23.53
C GLY A 6 -3.94 -9.88 -22.65
N LEU A 7 -2.80 -9.31 -23.05
CA LEU A 7 -2.21 -8.15 -22.37
C LEU A 7 -2.80 -6.86 -22.94
N PHE A 8 -3.71 -6.25 -22.19
CA PHE A 8 -4.22 -4.92 -22.51
C PHE A 8 -3.13 -3.88 -22.22
N PRO A 9 -2.92 -2.87 -23.09
CA PRO A 9 -2.06 -1.76 -22.74
C PRO A 9 -2.61 -1.09 -21.47
N THR A 10 -1.83 -1.12 -20.39
CA THR A 10 -2.20 -0.45 -19.14
C THR A 10 -1.93 1.05 -19.30
N SER A 11 -3.00 1.84 -19.44
CA SER A 11 -2.93 3.30 -19.39
C SER A 11 -2.84 3.77 -17.96
N ILE A 12 -2.00 4.77 -17.71
CA ILE A 12 -1.97 5.48 -16.44
C ILE A 12 -2.90 6.68 -16.55
N GLY A 13 -3.82 6.85 -15.60
CA GLY A 13 -4.74 7.97 -15.53
C GLY A 13 -4.82 8.52 -14.11
N TRP A 14 -5.13 9.80 -13.97
CA TRP A 14 -5.33 10.45 -12.69
C TRP A 14 -6.48 11.44 -12.77
N ASN A 15 -7.25 11.55 -11.70
CA ASN A 15 -8.50 12.32 -11.65
C ASN A 15 -8.70 12.98 -10.29
N HIS A 16 -9.76 13.77 -10.15
CA HIS A 16 -10.10 14.52 -8.93
C HIS A 16 -8.98 15.50 -8.52
N PRO A 17 -8.83 16.63 -9.23
CA PRO A 17 -7.84 17.65 -8.89
C PRO A 17 -8.00 18.14 -7.46
N ILE A 18 -6.90 18.17 -6.70
CA ILE A 18 -6.87 18.65 -5.32
C ILE A 18 -6.60 20.15 -5.35
N LYS A 19 -7.54 20.95 -4.85
CA LYS A 19 -7.41 22.42 -4.77
C LYS A 19 -6.66 22.86 -3.52
N GLU A 20 -6.91 22.16 -2.42
CA GLU A 20 -6.35 22.42 -1.10
C GLU A 20 -5.82 21.09 -0.57
N ILE A 21 -4.55 21.07 -0.21
CA ILE A 21 -3.84 19.92 0.34
C ILE A 21 -3.36 20.31 1.73
N ASP A 22 -3.39 19.38 2.68
CA ASP A 22 -2.93 19.65 4.04
C ASP A 22 -1.41 19.90 4.05
N ASP A 23 -0.94 20.81 4.91
CA ASP A 23 0.48 21.20 5.00
C ASP A 23 1.42 19.99 5.19
N ILE A 24 0.98 18.97 5.93
CA ILE A 24 1.75 17.74 6.16
C ILE A 24 1.95 16.92 4.87
N ASP A 25 1.02 17.00 3.93
CA ASP A 25 1.03 16.23 2.69
C ASP A 25 1.80 16.95 1.57
N MET A 26 2.06 18.25 1.72
CA MET A 26 2.75 19.08 0.74
C MET A 26 4.20 18.65 0.50
N LEU A 27 4.69 18.90 -0.71
CA LEU A 27 6.10 18.86 -1.06
C LEU A 27 6.72 20.27 -0.98
N PRO A 28 8.03 20.38 -0.72
CA PRO A 28 8.76 21.63 -0.90
C PRO A 28 8.53 22.17 -2.32
N HIS A 29 8.30 23.48 -2.47
CA HIS A 29 8.06 24.15 -3.77
C HIS A 29 6.74 23.81 -4.49
N MET A 30 5.63 23.76 -3.73
CA MET A 30 4.25 23.50 -4.21
C MET A 30 3.81 24.13 -5.53
N PHE A 31 4.26 25.35 -5.87
CA PHE A 31 3.72 26.13 -6.99
C PHE A 31 3.91 25.49 -8.37
N GLN A 32 4.78 24.49 -8.50
CA GLN A 32 5.05 23.80 -9.76
C GLN A 32 4.27 22.49 -9.91
N HIS A 33 3.52 22.09 -8.89
CA HIS A 33 2.91 20.76 -8.81
C HIS A 33 1.39 20.83 -8.94
N LYS A 34 0.83 19.93 -9.76
CA LYS A 34 -0.60 19.64 -9.80
C LYS A 34 -0.86 18.35 -9.04
N TRP A 35 -1.91 18.36 -8.23
CA TRP A 35 -2.23 17.29 -7.31
C TRP A 35 -3.55 16.65 -7.67
N PHE A 36 -3.64 15.32 -7.60
CA PHE A 36 -4.85 14.57 -7.93
C PHE A 36 -5.11 13.48 -6.90
N ALA A 37 -6.37 13.33 -6.50
CA ALA A 37 -6.78 12.43 -5.42
C ALA A 37 -7.06 11.00 -5.87
N SER A 38 -6.84 10.69 -7.15
CA SER A 38 -7.03 9.34 -7.67
C SER A 38 -6.00 8.98 -8.74
N LEU A 39 -5.53 7.74 -8.70
CA LEU A 39 -4.65 7.11 -9.67
C LEU A 39 -5.29 5.82 -10.18
N SER A 40 -5.33 5.67 -11.49
CA SER A 40 -5.71 4.43 -12.18
C SER A 40 -4.50 3.92 -12.96
N ILE A 41 -4.04 2.71 -12.67
CA ILE A 41 -2.94 2.05 -13.40
C ILE A 41 -3.25 0.57 -13.60
N GLY A 42 -3.50 0.18 -14.84
CA GLY A 42 -3.97 -1.16 -15.16
C GLY A 42 -5.30 -1.47 -14.44
N ALA A 43 -5.31 -2.49 -13.59
CA ALA A 43 -6.45 -2.83 -12.74
C ALA A 43 -6.43 -2.16 -11.35
N LEU A 44 -5.36 -1.43 -11.02
CA LEU A 44 -5.23 -0.73 -9.74
C LEU A 44 -5.97 0.60 -9.83
N ASN A 45 -6.82 0.87 -8.84
CA ASN A 45 -7.45 2.17 -8.63
C ASN A 45 -7.19 2.58 -7.19
N LEU A 46 -6.45 3.67 -7.02
CA LEU A 46 -6.17 4.26 -5.72
C LEU A 46 -6.95 5.57 -5.60
N VAL A 47 -7.57 5.78 -4.45
CA VAL A 47 -8.33 6.97 -4.09
C VAL A 47 -7.96 7.39 -2.68
N SER A 48 -7.67 8.68 -2.51
CA SER A 48 -7.42 9.28 -1.20
C SER A 48 -8.61 10.06 -0.67
N ARG A 49 -8.51 10.46 0.59
CA ARG A 49 -9.48 11.27 1.34
C ARG A 49 -9.83 12.58 0.65
N TYR A 50 -8.90 13.13 -0.14
CA TYR A 50 -9.13 14.33 -0.93
C TYR A 50 -10.15 14.14 -2.05
N GLY A 51 -10.27 12.91 -2.57
CA GLY A 51 -11.21 12.54 -3.63
C GLY A 51 -12.48 11.92 -3.08
N ASN A 52 -12.39 11.23 -1.96
CA ASN A 52 -13.52 10.65 -1.25
C ASN A 52 -13.30 10.71 0.27
N PRO A 53 -13.96 11.61 1.01
CA PRO A 53 -13.79 11.72 2.47
C PRO A 53 -14.21 10.47 3.25
N ASN A 54 -15.02 9.60 2.64
CA ASN A 54 -15.47 8.35 3.25
C ASN A 54 -14.51 7.18 3.00
N THR A 55 -13.47 7.36 2.17
CA THR A 55 -12.39 6.37 2.09
C THR A 55 -11.51 6.45 3.33
N ARG A 56 -10.89 5.34 3.71
CA ARG A 56 -9.82 5.29 4.71
C ARG A 56 -8.42 5.43 4.06
N ASP A 57 -8.41 5.92 2.82
CA ASP A 57 -7.31 5.89 1.86
C ASP A 57 -6.91 4.46 1.46
N ASP A 58 -6.62 4.28 0.19
CA ASP A 58 -6.16 2.98 -0.32
C ASP A 58 -4.71 2.71 0.08
N ILE A 59 -4.42 1.45 0.44
CA ILE A 59 -3.07 0.97 0.74
C ILE A 59 -2.56 0.15 -0.43
N PHE A 60 -1.27 0.31 -0.73
CA PHE A 60 -0.59 -0.43 -1.79
C PHE A 60 0.84 -0.80 -1.38
N VAL A 61 1.44 -1.69 -2.16
CA VAL A 61 2.85 -2.09 -2.06
C VAL A 61 3.62 -1.44 -3.20
N ALA A 62 4.77 -0.86 -2.85
CA ALA A 62 5.77 -0.41 -3.80
C ALA A 62 7.10 -1.16 -3.60
N ASN A 63 7.86 -1.30 -4.68
CA ASN A 63 9.27 -1.69 -4.59
C ASN A 63 10.11 -0.50 -4.15
N THR A 64 11.10 -0.75 -3.30
CA THR A 64 12.15 0.21 -2.99
C THR A 64 13.29 0.10 -4.00
N GLU A 65 14.13 1.13 -4.10
CA GLU A 65 15.30 1.13 -4.99
C GLU A 65 16.26 -0.06 -4.73
N ASN A 66 16.30 -0.54 -3.50
CA ASN A 66 17.13 -1.69 -3.09
C ASN A 66 16.46 -3.05 -3.34
N GLY A 67 15.34 -3.10 -4.07
CA GLY A 67 14.59 -4.34 -4.34
C GLY A 67 13.77 -4.86 -3.15
N GLY A 68 13.64 -4.07 -2.08
CA GLY A 68 12.74 -4.35 -0.97
C GLY A 68 11.30 -3.97 -1.29
N LYS A 69 10.37 -4.29 -0.38
CA LYS A 69 8.98 -3.82 -0.44
C LYS A 69 8.73 -2.76 0.60
N LYS A 70 7.80 -1.86 0.30
CA LYS A 70 7.30 -0.86 1.24
C LYS A 70 5.78 -0.78 1.11
N TRP A 71 5.11 -0.78 2.26
CA TRP A 71 3.67 -0.60 2.33
C TRP A 71 3.36 0.89 2.50
N CYS A 72 2.45 1.38 1.69
CA CYS A 72 2.17 2.80 1.54
C CYS A 72 0.67 3.04 1.56
N ARG A 73 0.25 4.08 2.30
CA ARG A 73 -1.08 4.67 2.15
C ARG A 73 -1.02 5.75 1.07
N PHE A 74 -1.92 5.68 0.11
CA PHE A 74 -2.00 6.63 -0.98
C PHE A 74 -2.50 7.99 -0.50
N VAL A 75 -1.78 9.07 -0.83
CA VAL A 75 -2.17 10.44 -0.46
C VAL A 75 -2.59 11.23 -1.70
N ALA A 76 -1.75 11.29 -2.72
CA ALA A 76 -2.06 11.99 -3.95
C ALA A 76 -1.11 11.59 -5.09
N VAL A 77 -1.56 11.79 -6.33
CA VAL A 77 -0.67 11.87 -7.48
C VAL A 77 -0.11 13.28 -7.58
N VAL A 78 1.18 13.38 -7.89
CA VAL A 78 1.90 14.63 -8.11
C VAL A 78 2.35 14.68 -9.56
N VAL A 79 1.93 15.72 -10.29
CA VAL A 79 2.31 15.97 -11.68
C VAL A 79 3.15 17.24 -11.73
N SER A 80 4.36 17.13 -12.28
CA SER A 80 5.30 18.24 -12.43
C SER A 80 5.90 18.24 -13.83
N GLY A 81 5.38 19.08 -14.73
CA GLY A 81 5.78 19.03 -16.14
C GLY A 81 5.41 17.67 -16.76
N ASN A 82 6.43 16.89 -17.14
CA ASN A 82 6.27 15.53 -17.68
C ASN A 82 6.46 14.43 -16.61
N ASP A 83 6.83 14.79 -15.39
CA ASP A 83 7.10 13.83 -14.33
C ASP A 83 5.82 13.51 -13.54
N LEU A 84 5.67 12.23 -13.21
CA LEU A 84 4.52 11.69 -12.50
C LEU A 84 5.01 10.86 -11.31
N SER A 85 4.61 11.25 -10.10
CA SER A 85 4.95 10.52 -8.88
C SER A 85 3.76 10.44 -7.94
N VAL A 86 3.89 9.63 -6.89
CA VAL A 86 2.85 9.39 -5.90
C VAL A 86 3.34 9.87 -4.55
N ARG A 87 2.60 10.82 -3.96
CA ARG A 87 2.73 11.17 -2.55
C ARG A 87 2.09 10.09 -1.71
N VAL A 88 2.82 9.61 -0.71
CA VAL A 88 2.37 8.53 0.17
C VAL A 88 2.66 8.85 1.62
N GLU A 89 1.93 8.17 2.51
CA GLU A 89 2.38 7.95 3.87
C GLU A 89 2.94 6.54 4.01
N THR A 90 4.07 6.42 4.70
CA THR A 90 4.72 5.12 4.89
C THR A 90 4.06 4.35 6.02
N ILE A 91 4.06 3.03 5.91
CA ILE A 91 3.58 2.16 6.99
C ILE A 91 4.80 1.60 7.72
N LYS A 92 4.87 1.87 9.01
CA LYS A 92 5.90 1.33 9.88
C LYS A 92 5.47 -0.06 10.31
N GLU A 93 6.08 -1.07 9.71
CA GLU A 93 5.85 -2.45 10.11
C GLU A 93 6.32 -2.70 11.54
N LEU A 94 5.56 -3.51 12.28
CA LEU A 94 5.99 -3.96 13.60
C LEU A 94 7.16 -4.95 13.46
N PRO A 95 8.02 -5.09 14.49
CA PRO A 95 8.98 -6.18 14.55
C PRO A 95 8.26 -7.53 14.41
N SER A 96 8.87 -8.48 13.70
CA SER A 96 8.26 -9.79 13.39
C SER A 96 7.65 -10.48 14.61
N ASP A 97 8.38 -10.50 15.72
CA ASP A 97 7.95 -11.13 16.98
C ASP A 97 6.77 -10.41 17.67
N SER A 98 6.50 -9.17 17.28
CA SER A 98 5.38 -8.36 17.78
C SER A 98 4.16 -8.39 16.86
N ARG A 99 4.22 -9.09 15.73
CA ARG A 99 3.09 -9.27 14.81
C ARG A 99 2.22 -10.44 15.23
N TYR A 100 0.92 -10.29 15.00
CA TYR A 100 -0.14 -11.26 15.18
C TYR A 100 -0.23 -11.84 16.60
N THR A 101 0.12 -11.03 17.60
CA THR A 101 0.17 -11.46 19.02
C THR A 101 -1.20 -11.89 19.55
N SER A 102 -2.28 -11.28 19.06
CA SER A 102 -3.64 -11.68 19.39
C SER A 102 -3.96 -13.10 18.90
N LEU A 103 -3.58 -13.41 17.65
CA LEU A 103 -3.71 -14.75 17.07
C LEU A 103 -2.82 -15.76 17.80
N GLU A 104 -1.58 -15.40 18.12
CA GLU A 104 -0.69 -16.26 18.91
C GLU A 104 -1.27 -16.59 20.29
N ARG A 105 -1.87 -15.60 20.96
CA ARG A 105 -2.52 -15.83 22.25
C ARG A 105 -3.68 -16.82 22.13
N CYS A 106 -4.49 -16.73 21.07
CA CYS A 106 -5.54 -17.70 20.77
C CYS A 106 -4.98 -19.09 20.42
N ALA A 107 -3.88 -19.16 19.66
CA ALA A 107 -3.21 -20.43 19.37
C ALA A 107 -2.76 -21.14 20.65
N ARG A 108 -2.24 -20.38 21.63
CA ARG A 108 -1.78 -20.89 22.93
C ARG A 108 -2.89 -21.39 23.86
N THR A 109 -4.17 -21.18 23.53
CA THR A 109 -5.29 -21.77 24.30
C THR A 109 -5.75 -23.12 23.74
N LEU A 110 -5.17 -23.57 22.62
CA LEU A 110 -5.45 -24.88 22.04
C LEU A 110 -4.54 -25.94 22.67
N ASP A 111 -4.92 -27.21 22.54
CA ASP A 111 -4.20 -28.36 23.08
C ASP A 111 -3.82 -29.37 21.99
N GLY A 112 -2.85 -30.24 22.30
CA GLY A 112 -2.46 -31.35 21.44
C GLY A 112 -2.02 -30.89 20.04
N THR A 113 -2.51 -31.56 19.00
CA THR A 113 -2.13 -31.29 17.60
C THR A 113 -2.59 -29.92 17.11
N ASP A 114 -3.74 -29.43 17.58
CA ASP A 114 -4.29 -28.14 17.17
C ASP A 114 -3.39 -26.99 17.61
N PHE A 115 -2.79 -27.09 18.80
CA PHE A 115 -1.77 -26.14 19.27
C PHE A 115 -0.59 -26.03 18.30
N TYR A 116 -0.02 -27.17 17.89
CA TYR A 116 1.14 -27.20 17.00
C TYR A 116 0.83 -26.55 15.65
N PHE A 117 -0.31 -26.90 15.03
CA PHE A 117 -0.71 -26.30 13.76
C PHE A 117 -1.00 -24.80 13.89
N ALA A 118 -1.63 -24.37 14.98
CA ALA A 118 -1.93 -22.95 15.17
C ALA A 118 -0.66 -22.10 15.33
N ILE A 119 0.35 -22.60 16.07
CA ILE A 119 1.66 -21.94 16.19
C ILE A 119 2.40 -21.92 14.84
N GLU A 120 2.32 -23.00 14.07
CA GLU A 120 2.90 -23.06 12.73
C GLU A 120 2.29 -22.02 11.79
N VAL A 121 0.95 -21.84 11.83
CA VAL A 121 0.26 -20.79 11.07
C VAL A 121 0.76 -19.41 11.47
N VAL A 122 0.88 -19.10 12.76
CA VAL A 122 1.42 -17.80 13.22
C VAL A 122 2.85 -17.58 12.70
N THR A 123 3.67 -18.62 12.72
CA THR A 123 5.05 -18.57 12.21
C THR A 123 5.08 -18.30 10.70
N HIS A 124 4.21 -18.95 9.94
CA HIS A 124 4.07 -18.73 8.50
C HIS A 124 3.60 -17.32 8.16
N LEU A 125 2.62 -16.79 8.92
CA LEU A 125 2.15 -15.42 8.71
C LEU A 125 3.25 -14.38 8.97
N ARG A 126 4.14 -14.63 9.93
CA ARG A 126 5.28 -13.74 10.24
C ARG A 126 6.33 -13.70 9.14
N THR A 127 6.49 -14.79 8.38
CA THR A 127 7.50 -14.91 7.32
C THR A 127 6.92 -14.66 5.93
N TYR A 128 5.60 -14.57 5.79
CA TYR A 128 4.93 -14.37 4.52
C TYR A 128 5.07 -12.93 4.00
N ASN A 129 5.84 -12.76 2.93
CA ASN A 129 6.14 -11.45 2.29
C ASN A 129 4.93 -10.74 1.64
N GLY A 130 3.75 -11.35 1.66
CA GLY A 130 2.51 -10.76 1.17
C GLY A 130 1.62 -10.22 2.29
N MET A 131 2.03 -10.28 3.55
CA MET A 131 1.23 -9.79 4.67
C MET A 131 2.11 -9.10 5.72
N THR A 132 1.57 -8.07 6.36
CA THR A 132 2.25 -7.41 7.48
C THR A 132 1.27 -6.88 8.51
N GLU A 133 1.80 -6.52 9.67
CA GLU A 133 1.10 -5.73 10.67
C GLU A 133 1.94 -4.49 10.99
N GLY A 134 1.31 -3.32 11.00
CA GLY A 134 2.00 -2.06 11.15
C GLY A 134 1.10 -0.93 11.63
N VAL A 135 1.67 0.26 11.65
CA VAL A 135 0.97 1.52 11.94
C VAL A 135 1.31 2.55 10.88
N LEU A 136 0.41 3.50 10.64
CA LEU A 136 0.73 4.69 9.85
C LEU A 136 1.86 5.44 10.54
N SER A 137 2.92 5.76 9.82
CA SER A 137 4.12 6.37 10.40
C SER A 137 3.96 7.86 10.70
N GLY A 138 3.02 8.55 10.03
CA GLY A 138 3.00 10.01 9.95
C GLY A 138 3.99 10.56 8.91
N GLU A 139 4.98 9.78 8.49
CA GLU A 139 6.02 10.19 7.57
C GLU A 139 5.55 10.12 6.13
N ARG A 140 5.85 11.17 5.37
CA ARG A 140 5.48 11.26 3.98
C ARG A 140 6.66 11.04 3.06
N ASP A 141 6.42 10.30 1.99
CA ASP A 141 7.44 9.96 1.00
C ASP A 141 6.91 10.19 -0.42
N VAL A 142 7.78 10.07 -1.41
CA VAL A 142 7.43 10.10 -2.83
C VAL A 142 7.86 8.78 -3.46
N VAL A 143 6.93 8.17 -4.18
CA VAL A 143 7.15 6.90 -4.87
C VAL A 143 6.92 7.11 -6.36
N ASP A 144 7.81 6.60 -7.19
CA ASP A 144 7.62 6.58 -8.64
C ASP A 144 6.45 5.66 -9.00
N VAL A 145 5.64 6.06 -9.98
CA VAL A 145 4.47 5.26 -10.39
C VAL A 145 4.87 3.87 -10.90
N GLY A 146 6.04 3.74 -11.53
CA GLY A 146 6.59 2.46 -11.98
C GLY A 146 7.03 1.52 -10.86
N CYS A 147 7.16 2.02 -9.62
CA CYS A 147 7.47 1.19 -8.46
C CYS A 147 6.24 0.52 -7.83
N LEU A 148 5.02 0.87 -8.25
CA LEU A 148 3.78 0.28 -7.71
C LEU A 148 3.66 -1.18 -8.12
N VAL A 149 3.52 -2.08 -7.12
CA VAL A 149 3.51 -3.53 -7.33
C VAL A 149 2.10 -4.10 -7.24
N GLY A 150 1.27 -3.56 -6.35
CA GLY A 150 -0.10 -4.05 -6.17
C GLY A 150 -0.85 -3.35 -5.05
N MET A 151 -2.16 -3.53 -5.05
CA MET A 151 -3.04 -3.05 -3.98
C MET A 151 -2.97 -3.95 -2.75
N ALA A 152 -3.39 -3.40 -1.63
CA ALA A 152 -3.52 -4.14 -0.39
C ALA A 152 -4.95 -4.05 0.16
N ALA A 153 -5.46 -5.20 0.60
CA ALA A 153 -6.57 -5.23 1.53
C ALA A 153 -6.01 -5.00 2.94
N TYR A 154 -6.79 -4.36 3.81
CA TYR A 154 -6.38 -4.19 5.19
C TYR A 154 -7.57 -4.20 6.15
N ALA A 155 -7.28 -4.57 7.40
CA ALA A 155 -8.18 -4.46 8.52
C ALA A 155 -7.54 -3.56 9.58
N ILE A 156 -8.36 -2.72 10.22
CA ILE A 156 -7.94 -1.94 11.38
C ILE A 156 -8.35 -2.72 12.63
N ILE A 157 -7.36 -3.11 13.43
CA ILE A 157 -7.56 -3.77 14.72
C ILE A 157 -6.98 -2.84 15.77
N GLU A 158 -7.86 -2.28 16.61
CA GLU A 158 -7.54 -1.21 17.57
C GLU A 158 -6.94 0.02 16.88
N SER A 159 -5.61 0.12 16.81
CA SER A 159 -4.87 1.19 16.13
C SER A 159 -3.80 0.65 15.18
N ARG A 160 -3.89 -0.63 14.83
CA ARG A 160 -2.95 -1.32 13.96
C ARG A 160 -3.61 -1.70 12.65
N LEU A 161 -2.81 -1.71 11.60
CA LEU A 161 -3.18 -2.16 10.27
C LEU A 161 -2.66 -3.58 10.08
N VAL A 162 -3.55 -4.54 9.87
CA VAL A 162 -3.20 -5.84 9.32
C VAL A 162 -3.43 -5.77 7.82
N ILE A 163 -2.37 -5.93 7.04
CA ILE A 163 -2.34 -5.62 5.62
C ILE A 163 -2.00 -6.88 4.85
N LEU A 164 -2.75 -7.16 3.79
CA LEU A 164 -2.56 -8.28 2.89
C LEU A 164 -2.44 -7.76 1.46
N GLN A 165 -1.38 -8.15 0.76
CA GLN A 165 -1.18 -7.82 -0.64
C GLN A 165 -2.26 -8.54 -1.47
N ALA A 166 -3.21 -7.79 -2.03
CA ALA A 166 -4.23 -8.29 -2.93
C ALA A 166 -3.72 -8.14 -4.37
N SER A 167 -2.78 -9.00 -4.78
CA SER A 167 -2.24 -8.94 -6.15
C SER A 167 -3.07 -9.73 -7.13
N GLY A 168 -3.80 -9.01 -7.98
CA GLY A 168 -4.34 -9.50 -9.25
C GLY A 168 -3.85 -8.73 -10.47
N CYS A 169 -2.95 -7.76 -10.32
CA CYS A 169 -2.51 -6.91 -11.43
C CYS A 169 -1.02 -7.08 -11.72
N PRO A 170 -0.64 -7.62 -12.89
CA PRO A 170 0.73 -7.52 -13.36
C PRO A 170 0.98 -6.05 -13.73
N VAL A 171 1.69 -5.30 -12.88
CA VAL A 171 2.36 -4.06 -13.32
C VAL A 171 3.64 -4.48 -14.03
N HIS A 172 3.49 -5.10 -15.19
CA HIS A 172 4.58 -5.36 -16.12
C HIS A 172 4.34 -4.49 -17.35
N ASN A 173 5.18 -3.48 -17.53
CA ASN A 173 5.49 -2.90 -18.84
C ASN A 173 6.93 -3.25 -19.17
#